data_AF-A0A958WYK4-F1
#
_entry.id   AF-A0A958WYK4-F1
#
_cell.length_a   1.000
_cell.length_b   1.000
_cell.length_c   1.000
_cell.angle_alpha   90.00
_cell.angle_beta   90.00
_cell.angle_gamma   90.00
#
_symmetry.space_group_name_H-M   'P 1'
#
loop_
_entity.id
_entity.type
_entity.pdbx_description
1 polymer ?
#
loop_
_entity_poly.entity_id
_entity_poly.type
_entity_poly.pdbx_seq_one_letter_code
_entity_poly.pdbx_strand_id
1 'polypeptide(L)'
;MKEHDPNLYNEARRRVKEKAKFYKHLYAYLIFNIVFFVMALFRGRPFAPLAMSLFWGIGLAFHYLKVFGLPGSGVLSKEWEDTEVQKEMQKMTGKKSEIKEEEKLDLKELRKNYDDSELV
;
A
#
# COMPACT_ATOMS: atom_id res chain seq x y z
N MET A 1 -28.27 12.12 -14.64
CA MET A 1 -28.07 11.12 -13.56
C MET A 1 -26.64 10.62 -13.73
N LYS A 2 -25.70 11.02 -12.87
CA LYS A 2 -24.27 10.67 -13.05
C LYS A 2 -24.15 9.15 -12.90
N GLU A 3 -23.65 8.48 -13.92
CA GLU A 3 -23.26 7.07 -13.89
C GLU A 3 -22.35 6.87 -12.67
N HIS A 4 -22.86 6.22 -11.63
CA HIS A 4 -22.06 5.91 -10.46
C HIS A 4 -21.25 4.68 -10.82
N ASP A 5 -20.05 4.89 -11.34
CA ASP A 5 -19.05 3.82 -11.48
C ASP A 5 -18.92 3.10 -10.12
N PRO A 6 -19.37 1.84 -10.00
CA PRO A 6 -19.38 1.13 -8.72
C PRO A 6 -17.97 1.00 -8.13
N ASN A 7 -16.94 1.04 -8.99
CA ASN A 7 -15.53 1.05 -8.59
C ASN A 7 -15.14 2.34 -7.83
N LEU A 8 -15.51 3.51 -8.34
CA LEU A 8 -15.18 4.80 -7.70
C LEU A 8 -15.86 4.95 -6.33
N TYR A 9 -17.11 4.49 -6.20
CA TYR A 9 -17.82 4.50 -4.93
C TYR A 9 -17.17 3.57 -3.89
N ASN A 10 -16.80 2.36 -4.31
CA ASN A 10 -16.14 1.38 -3.42
C ASN A 10 -14.76 1.86 -2.96
N GLU A 11 -14.00 2.49 -3.86
CA GLU A 11 -12.71 3.13 -3.57
C GLU A 11 -12.86 4.24 -2.53
N ALA A 12 -13.78 5.18 -2.76
CA ALA A 12 -14.05 6.28 -1.84
C ALA A 12 -14.49 5.76 -0.46
N ARG A 13 -15.36 4.73 -0.43
CA ARG A 13 -15.81 4.10 0.81
C ARG A 13 -14.68 3.39 1.55
N ARG A 14 -13.75 2.73 0.83
CA ARG A 14 -12.54 2.10 1.40
C ARG A 14 -11.70 3.16 2.12
N ARG A 15 -11.45 4.31 1.47
CA ARG A 15 -10.67 5.42 2.04
C ARG A 15 -11.30 5.98 3.31
N VAL A 16 -12.60 6.23 3.31
CA VAL A 16 -13.32 6.72 4.50
C VAL A 16 -13.25 5.72 5.64
N LYS A 17 -13.38 4.42 5.35
CA LYS A 17 -13.31 3.36 6.36
C LYS A 17 -11.91 3.26 6.99
N GLU A 18 -10.85 3.43 6.21
CA GLU A 18 -9.47 3.44 6.72
C GLU A 18 -9.19 4.65 7.60
N LYS A 19 -9.61 5.85 7.18
CA LYS A 19 -9.56 7.06 8.01
C LYS A 19 -10.33 6.88 9.32
N ALA A 20 -11.55 6.34 9.26
CA ALA A 20 -12.36 6.08 10.44
C ALA A 20 -11.72 5.08 11.40
N LYS A 21 -11.05 4.03 10.89
CA LYS A 21 -10.27 3.09 11.71
C LYS A 21 -9.10 3.78 12.41
N PHE A 22 -8.36 4.65 11.71
CA PHE A 22 -7.28 5.43 12.30
C PHE A 22 -7.80 6.31 13.43
N TYR A 23 -8.89 7.05 13.23
CA TYR A 23 -9.48 7.89 14.29
C TYR A 23 -9.85 7.07 15.54
N LYS A 24 -10.42 5.87 15.39
CA LYS A 24 -10.69 4.99 16.54
C LYS A 24 -9.43 4.66 17.34
N HIS A 25 -8.32 4.36 16.66
CA HIS A 25 -7.04 4.08 17.33
C HIS A 25 -6.46 5.33 17.98
N LEU A 26 -6.54 6.48 17.32
CA LEU A 26 -6.12 7.77 17.86
C LEU A 26 -6.91 8.13 19.13
N TYR A 27 -8.25 7.96 19.11
CA TYR A 27 -9.10 8.21 20.27
C TYR A 27 -8.75 7.29 21.43
N ALA A 28 -8.61 5.98 21.16
CA ALA A 28 -8.20 5.03 22.20
C ALA A 28 -6.82 5.41 22.79
N TYR A 29 -5.84 5.71 21.92
CA TYR A 29 -4.52 6.18 22.34
C TYR A 29 -4.63 7.42 23.24
N LEU A 30 -5.40 8.43 22.83
CA LEU A 30 -5.53 9.68 23.60
C LEU A 30 -6.18 9.43 24.97
N ILE A 31 -7.26 8.65 25.02
CA ILE A 31 -7.97 8.33 26.27
C ILE A 31 -7.04 7.59 27.23
N PHE A 32 -6.38 6.51 26.79
CA PHE A 32 -5.48 5.74 27.65
C PHE A 32 -4.30 6.58 28.13
N ASN A 33 -3.68 7.37 27.25
CA ASN A 33 -2.58 8.24 27.63
C ASN A 33 -3.01 9.28 28.69
N ILE A 34 -4.15 9.94 28.50
CA ILE A 34 -4.67 10.91 29.49
C ILE A 34 -4.88 10.22 30.84
N VAL A 35 -5.54 9.06 30.86
CA VAL A 35 -5.77 8.31 32.11
C VAL A 35 -4.45 7.94 32.79
N PHE A 36 -3.47 7.43 32.05
CA PHE A 36 -2.16 7.07 32.61
C PHE A 36 -1.38 8.30 33.11
N PHE A 37 -1.40 9.42 32.38
CA PHE A 37 -0.76 10.65 32.80
C PHE A 37 -1.39 11.22 34.07
N VAL A 38 -2.73 11.25 34.15
CA VAL A 38 -3.44 11.69 35.35
C VAL A 38 -3.11 10.80 36.55
N MET A 39 -3.14 9.48 36.41
CA MET A 39 -2.74 8.55 37.47
C MET A 39 -1.28 8.74 37.91
N ALA A 40 -0.38 8.97 36.95
CA ALA A 40 1.04 9.17 37.22
C ALA A 40 1.32 10.50 37.93
N LEU A 41 0.56 11.56 37.61
CA LEU A 41 0.59 12.84 38.31
C LEU A 41 0.18 12.68 39.78
N PHE A 42 -0.92 11.97 40.06
CA PHE A 42 -1.33 11.68 41.44
C PHE A 42 -0.32 10.85 42.22
N ARG A 43 0.49 10.02 41.54
CA ARG A 43 1.58 9.22 42.15
C ARG A 43 2.88 10.01 42.32
N GLY A 44 2.95 11.27 41.89
CA GLY A 44 4.18 12.07 41.90
C GLY A 44 5.25 11.58 40.91
N ARG A 45 4.88 10.78 39.90
CA ARG A 45 5.78 10.23 38.86
C ARG A 45 5.33 10.64 37.46
N PRO A 46 5.26 11.94 37.13
CA PRO A 46 4.66 12.43 35.88
C PRO A 46 5.30 11.87 34.60
N PHE A 47 6.58 11.49 34.67
CA PHE A 47 7.33 10.97 33.52
C PHE A 47 7.20 9.46 33.30
N ALA A 48 6.58 8.72 34.23
CA ALA A 48 6.48 7.26 34.14
C ALA A 48 5.72 6.77 32.89
N PRO A 49 4.62 7.40 32.42
CA PRO A 49 3.93 6.97 31.22
C PRO A 49 4.68 7.32 29.93
N LEU A 50 5.59 8.29 29.98
CA LEU A 50 6.15 8.95 28.80
C LEU A 50 6.82 7.96 27.83
N ALA A 51 7.58 6.99 28.34
CA ALA A 51 8.23 5.97 27.51
C ALA A 51 7.21 5.08 26.78
N MET A 52 6.14 4.67 27.47
CA MET A 52 5.07 3.85 26.90
C MET A 52 4.24 4.63 25.89
N SER A 53 3.92 5.89 26.22
CA SER A 53 3.25 6.85 25.33
C SER A 53 4.04 7.03 24.03
N LEU A 54 5.35 7.26 24.13
CA LEU A 54 6.21 7.44 22.97
C LEU A 54 6.31 6.16 22.12
N PHE A 55 6.45 4.99 22.75
CA PHE A 55 6.49 3.72 22.04
C PHE A 55 5.21 3.48 21.22
N TRP A 56 4.05 3.68 21.82
CA TRP A 56 2.76 3.56 21.13
C TRP A 56 2.53 4.70 20.12
N GLY A 57 3.03 5.89 20.41
CA GLY A 57 2.98 7.06 19.54
C GLY A 57 3.72 6.86 18.23
N ILE A 58 4.85 6.15 18.25
CA ILE A 58 5.58 5.78 17.02
C ILE A 58 4.71 4.87 16.13
N GLY A 59 4.08 3.83 16.70
CA GLY A 59 3.19 2.95 15.95
C GLY A 59 1.98 3.70 15.35
N LEU A 60 1.44 4.67 16.09
CA LEU A 60 0.37 5.54 15.63
C LEU A 60 0.81 6.46 14.49
N ALA A 61 2.04 7.00 14.55
CA ALA A 61 2.63 7.81 13.49
C ALA A 61 2.82 7.01 12.20
N PHE A 62 3.29 5.76 12.29
CA PHE A 62 3.36 4.87 11.12
C PHE A 62 1.97 4.58 10.53
N HIS A 63 0.95 4.36 11.37
CA HIS A 63 -0.42 4.16 10.90
C HIS A 63 -0.95 5.42 10.19
N TYR A 64 -0.67 6.61 10.73
CA TYR A 64 -1.00 7.88 10.10
C TYR A 64 -0.35 7.99 8.71
N LEU A 65 0.96 7.74 8.61
CA LEU A 65 1.69 7.77 7.34
C LEU A 65 1.10 6.78 6.33
N LYS A 66 0.68 5.59 6.75
CA LYS A 66 0.05 4.60 5.87
C LYS A 66 -1.33 5.05 5.34
N VAL A 67 -2.14 5.69 6.19
CA VAL A 67 -3.52 6.09 5.85
C VAL A 67 -3.56 7.42 5.09
N PHE A 68 -2.70 8.37 5.44
CA PHE A 68 -2.69 9.72 4.88
C PHE A 68 -1.53 9.99 3.91
N GLY A 69 -0.50 9.14 3.89
CA GLY A 69 0.72 9.38 3.13
C GLY A 69 1.62 10.43 3.76
N LEU A 70 2.76 10.68 3.13
CA LEU A 70 3.61 11.81 3.46
C LEU A 70 2.97 13.15 3.03
N PRO A 71 2.95 14.17 3.90
CA PRO A 71 2.40 15.48 3.55
C PRO A 71 3.19 16.11 2.40
N GLY A 72 2.50 16.47 1.32
CA GLY A 72 3.07 17.15 0.15
C GLY A 72 3.33 16.26 -1.08
N SER A 73 3.52 14.96 -0.91
CA SER A 73 3.78 14.04 -2.04
C SER A 73 2.83 12.86 -2.13
N GLY A 74 2.12 12.51 -1.04
CA GLY A 74 1.27 11.32 -1.00
C GLY A 74 2.05 9.99 -1.12
N VAL A 75 3.39 10.04 -1.09
CA VAL A 75 4.27 8.88 -1.10
C VAL A 75 4.03 8.06 0.17
N LEU A 76 4.11 6.73 0.06
CA LEU A 76 3.72 5.76 1.09
C LEU A 76 2.21 5.70 1.42
N SER A 77 1.37 6.49 0.76
CA SER A 77 -0.07 6.25 0.83
C SER A 77 -0.44 4.97 0.07
N LYS A 78 -1.57 4.38 0.46
CA LYS A 78 -2.13 3.23 -0.24
C LYS A 78 -2.39 3.49 -1.74
N GLU A 79 -2.69 4.73 -2.11
CA GLU A 79 -2.93 5.13 -3.51
C GLU A 79 -1.64 5.15 -4.32
N TRP A 80 -0.56 5.67 -3.74
CA TRP A 80 0.76 5.60 -4.35
C TRP A 80 1.23 4.15 -4.49
N GLU A 81 1.02 3.32 -3.45
CA GLU A 81 1.34 1.90 -3.47
C GLU A 81 0.56 1.14 -4.57
N ASP A 82 -0.77 1.30 -4.63
CA ASP A 82 -1.61 0.68 -5.65
C ASP A 82 -1.20 1.12 -7.07
N THR A 83 -0.83 2.38 -7.26
CA THR A 83 -0.37 2.92 -8.55
C THR A 83 0.97 2.34 -8.98
N GLU A 84 1.93 2.26 -8.06
CA GLU A 84 3.27 1.77 -8.37
C GLU A 84 3.28 0.25 -8.64
N VAL A 85 2.44 -0.50 -7.92
CA VAL A 85 2.20 -1.93 -8.19
C VAL A 85 1.63 -2.13 -9.60
N GLN A 86 0.65 -1.33 -10.02
CA GLN A 86 0.10 -1.42 -11.38
C GLN A 86 1.15 -1.12 -12.46
N LYS A 87 1.98 -0.08 -12.26
CA LYS A 87 3.07 0.23 -13.20
C LYS A 87 4.04 -0.93 -13.33
N GLU A 88 4.44 -1.54 -12.21
CA GLU A 88 5.39 -2.64 -12.23
C GLU A 88 4.80 -3.90 -12.88
N MET A 89 3.50 -4.17 -12.66
CA MET A 89 2.80 -5.27 -13.31
C MET A 89 2.68 -5.06 -14.84
N GLN A 90 2.47 -3.83 -15.30
CA GLN A 90 2.47 -3.51 -16.73
C GLN A 90 3.84 -3.74 -17.37
N LYS A 91 4.94 -3.33 -16.71
CA LYS A 91 6.31 -3.62 -17.19
C LYS A 91 6.58 -5.12 -17.29
N MET A 92 6.19 -5.89 -16.27
CA MET A 92 6.36 -7.35 -16.29
C MET A 92 5.56 -8.01 -17.42
N THR A 93 4.34 -7.51 -17.69
CA THR A 93 3.49 -8.03 -18.76
C THR A 93 4.04 -7.66 -20.14
N GLY A 94 4.47 -6.41 -20.34
CA GLY A 94 5.10 -5.94 -21.57
C GLY A 94 6.38 -6.72 -21.91
N LYS A 95 7.26 -6.90 -20.91
CA LYS A 95 8.48 -7.71 -21.07
C LYS A 95 8.16 -9.17 -21.39
N LYS A 96 7.09 -9.73 -20.81
CA LYS A 96 6.63 -11.10 -21.10
C LYS A 96 6.07 -11.24 -22.51
N SER A 97 5.41 -10.21 -23.05
CA SER A 97 4.97 -10.20 -24.45
C SER A 97 6.15 -10.10 -25.42
N GLU A 98 7.14 -9.26 -25.13
CA GLU A 98 8.36 -9.11 -25.95
C GLU A 98 9.12 -10.45 -26.07
N ILE A 99 9.38 -11.12 -24.94
CA ILE A 99 10.04 -12.43 -24.92
C ILE A 99 9.26 -13.48 -25.72
N LYS A 100 7.93 -13.46 -25.63
CA LYS A 100 7.07 -14.39 -26.40
C LYS A 100 7.06 -14.10 -27.90
N GLU A 101 7.25 -12.85 -28.32
CA GLU A 101 7.33 -12.50 -29.73
C GLU A 101 8.69 -12.87 -30.32
N GLU A 102 9.79 -12.60 -29.61
CA GLU A 102 11.14 -13.06 -30.00
C GLU A 102 11.19 -14.59 -30.14
N GLU A 103 10.72 -15.33 -29.13
CA GLU A 103 10.72 -16.81 -29.17
C GLU A 103 9.89 -17.35 -30.35
N LYS A 104 8.75 -16.72 -30.67
CA LYS A 104 7.95 -17.10 -31.85
C LYS A 104 8.65 -16.78 -33.17
N LEU A 105 9.40 -15.69 -33.24
CA LEU A 105 10.14 -15.29 -34.44
C LEU A 105 11.28 -16.29 -34.69
N ASP A 106 12.06 -16.60 -33.65
CA ASP A 106 13.16 -17.58 -33.70
C ASP A 106 12.67 -18.97 -34.12
N LEU A 107 11.55 -19.43 -33.54
CA LEU A 107 10.92 -20.70 -33.91
C LEU A 107 10.47 -20.73 -35.38
N LYS A 108 9.99 -19.59 -35.90
CA LYS A 108 9.56 -19.47 -37.30
C LYS A 108 10.74 -19.46 -38.27
N GLU A 109 11.86 -18.86 -37.88
CA GLU A 109 13.10 -18.92 -38.66
C GLU A 109 13.71 -20.32 -38.65
N LEU A 110 13.79 -20.97 -37.49
CA LEU A 110 14.24 -22.36 -37.36
C LEU A 110 13.42 -23.28 -38.25
N ARG A 111 12.08 -23.18 -38.20
CA ARG A 111 11.19 -23.97 -39.06
C ARG A 111 11.37 -23.67 -40.55
N LYS A 112 11.72 -22.44 -40.92
CA LYS A 112 11.94 -22.06 -42.33
C LYS A 112 13.28 -22.58 -42.87
N ASN A 113 14.30 -22.66 -42.01
CA ASN A 113 15.62 -23.17 -42.36
C ASN A 113 15.77 -24.69 -42.20
N TYR A 114 14.84 -25.34 -41.50
CA TYR A 114 14.77 -26.78 -41.39
C TYR A 114 14.11 -27.36 -42.64
N ASP A 115 14.89 -28.03 -43.49
CA ASP A 115 14.37 -28.78 -44.64
C ASP A 115 13.94 -30.17 -44.17
N ASP A 116 12.65 -30.49 -44.30
CA ASP A 116 12.06 -31.78 -43.91
C ASP A 116 12.65 -32.97 -44.73
N SER A 117 13.55 -32.70 -45.68
CA SER A 117 14.21 -33.68 -46.54
C SER A 117 15.46 -34.36 -45.94
N GLU A 118 16.04 -33.86 -44.84
CA GLU A 118 17.22 -34.45 -44.19
C GLU A 118 16.92 -35.61 -43.21
N LEU A 119 15.63 -35.91 -42.97
CA LEU A 119 15.19 -36.94 -42.01
C LEU A 119 14.82 -38.30 -42.65
N VAL A 120 15.30 -38.60 -43.87
CA VAL A 120 15.03 -39.87 -44.58
C VAL A 120 16.30 -40.68 -44.78
#